data_AF-A0A198UQM5-F1
#
_entry.id   AF-A0A198UQM5-F1
#
_cell.length_a   1.000
_cell.length_b   1.000
_cell.length_c   1.000
_cell.angle_alpha   90.00
_cell.angle_beta   90.00
_cell.angle_gamma   90.00
#
_symmetry.space_group_name_H-M   'P 1'
#
loop_
_entity.id
_entity.type
_entity.pdbx_description
1 polymer ?
#
loop_
_entity_poly.entity_id
_entity_poly.type
_entity_poly.pdbx_seq_one_letter_code
_entity_poly.pdbx_strand_id
1 'polypeptide(L)'
;MNKPKLPRPHLIAAAESFARISCFADLCYRYYLYDDLSQRPILERLALKELSSHLESIPEKYHQRIIATALTELTYPCPSNDPNQYPFSERERATCSGISRQTWRTHGMNDACKDIIDHIIAIAYSVRIKVKSQIF
;
A
#
# COMPACT_ATOMS: atom_id res chain seq x y z
N MET A 1 11.20 -17.03 -3.19
CA MET A 1 11.98 -16.02 -3.93
C MET A 1 13.13 -15.51 -3.05
N ASN A 2 14.39 -15.61 -3.50
CA ASN A 2 15.53 -15.08 -2.75
C ASN A 2 15.54 -13.54 -2.83
N LYS A 3 15.53 -12.86 -1.68
CA LYS A 3 15.66 -11.40 -1.60
C LYS A 3 17.03 -10.99 -2.16
N PRO A 4 17.12 -10.06 -3.13
CA PRO A 4 18.41 -9.62 -3.66
C PRO A 4 19.24 -8.91 -2.58
N LYS A 5 20.56 -9.14 -2.58
CA LYS A 5 21.52 -8.43 -1.70
C LYS A 5 21.38 -6.93 -1.95
N LEU A 6 20.92 -6.21 -0.94
CA LEU A 6 20.74 -4.76 -1.00
C LEU A 6 22.11 -4.07 -1.10
N PRO A 7 22.27 -3.03 -1.94
CA PRO A 7 23.42 -2.12 -1.86
C PRO A 7 23.45 -1.45 -0.48
N ARG A 8 24.64 -1.01 -0.06
CA ARG A 8 24.88 -0.50 1.30
C ARG A 8 23.84 0.56 1.70
N PRO A 9 23.30 0.57 2.94
CA PRO A 9 22.20 1.46 3.35
C PRO A 9 22.42 2.95 3.04
N HIS A 10 23.66 3.44 3.11
CA HIS A 10 24.01 4.81 2.76
C HIS A 10 23.86 5.15 1.26
N LEU A 11 24.06 4.17 0.37
CA LEU A 11 23.84 4.36 -1.07
C LEU A 11 22.36 4.40 -1.41
N ILE A 12 21.52 3.65 -0.69
CA ILE A 12 20.06 3.70 -0.82
C ILE A 12 19.55 5.06 -0.33
N ALA A 13 20.01 5.54 0.82
CA ALA A 13 19.61 6.85 1.36
C ALA A 13 20.04 8.02 0.43
N ALA A 14 21.22 7.93 -0.16
CA ALA A 14 21.67 8.89 -1.17
C ALA A 14 20.79 8.82 -2.43
N ALA A 15 20.53 7.62 -2.96
CA ALA A 15 19.67 7.42 -4.12
C ALA A 15 18.22 7.88 -3.89
N GLU A 16 17.65 7.67 -2.69
CA GLU A 16 16.35 8.21 -2.28
C GLU A 16 16.34 9.75 -2.32
N SER A 17 17.41 10.38 -1.83
CA SER A 17 17.58 11.84 -1.83
C SER A 17 17.70 12.42 -3.24
N PHE A 18 18.37 11.73 -4.17
CA PHE A 18 18.53 12.16 -5.56
C PHE A 18 17.31 11.88 -6.45
N ALA A 19 16.53 10.84 -6.15
CA ALA A 19 15.42 10.41 -6.98
C ALA A 19 14.19 11.36 -6.97
N ARG A 20 14.22 12.45 -6.17
CA ARG A 20 13.14 13.45 -6.04
C ARG A 20 11.76 12.81 -5.86
N ILE A 21 11.69 11.78 -5.03
CA ILE A 21 10.48 11.01 -4.78
C ILE A 21 9.53 11.86 -3.92
N SER A 22 8.23 11.82 -4.19
CA SER A 22 7.25 12.50 -3.34
C SER A 22 7.19 11.86 -1.96
N CYS A 23 6.80 12.61 -0.93
CA CYS A 23 6.69 12.10 0.43
C CYS A 23 5.77 10.86 0.51
N PHE A 24 4.63 10.88 -0.20
CA PHE A 24 3.72 9.73 -0.26
C PHE A 24 4.37 8.50 -0.89
N ALA A 25 5.13 8.67 -1.97
CA ALA A 25 5.78 7.56 -2.64
C ALA A 25 6.92 6.94 -1.82
N ASP A 26 7.69 7.75 -1.10
CA ASP A 26 8.70 7.27 -0.15
C ASP A 26 8.05 6.47 0.99
N LEU A 27 6.93 6.95 1.53
CA LEU A 27 6.18 6.24 2.57
C LEU A 27 5.64 4.89 2.09
N CYS A 28 5.06 4.82 0.89
CA CYS A 28 4.62 3.55 0.28
C CYS A 28 5.80 2.58 0.12
N TYR A 29 6.94 3.08 -0.36
CA TYR A 29 8.15 2.29 -0.56
C TYR A 29 8.70 1.71 0.76
N ARG A 30 8.81 2.53 1.81
CA ARG A 30 9.26 2.11 3.14
C ARG A 30 8.29 1.15 3.81
N TYR A 31 6.99 1.48 3.74
CA TYR A 31 5.95 0.66 4.35
C TYR A 31 5.90 -0.74 3.73
N TYR A 32 5.92 -0.84 2.40
CA TYR A 32 5.76 -2.12 1.70
C TYR A 32 7.05 -2.94 1.56
N LEU A 33 8.21 -2.32 1.32
CA LEU A 33 9.44 -3.07 1.04
C LEU A 33 10.39 -3.20 2.25
N TYR A 34 10.21 -2.38 3.29
CA TYR A 34 11.07 -2.37 4.48
C TYR A 34 10.31 -2.67 5.77
N ASP A 35 9.02 -2.98 5.69
CA ASP A 35 8.16 -3.28 6.84
C ASP A 35 8.21 -2.16 7.91
N ASP A 36 8.41 -0.89 7.50
CA ASP A 36 8.46 0.25 8.42
C ASP A 36 7.05 0.69 8.84
N LEU A 37 6.51 -0.02 9.83
CA LEU A 37 5.18 0.24 10.38
C LEU A 37 5.10 1.55 11.18
N SER A 38 6.23 2.15 11.55
CA SER A 38 6.25 3.39 12.36
C SER A 38 5.61 4.56 11.64
N GLN A 39 5.67 4.57 10.30
CA GLN A 39 5.16 5.63 9.44
C GLN A 39 3.69 5.44 9.04
N ARG A 40 3.05 4.36 9.50
CA ARG A 40 1.66 4.03 9.14
C ARG A 40 0.67 5.18 9.38
N PRO A 41 0.67 5.90 10.52
CA PRO A 41 -0.30 6.99 10.73
C PRO A 41 -0.15 8.14 9.72
N ILE A 42 1.08 8.42 9.28
CA ILE A 42 1.36 9.46 8.29
C ILE A 42 0.91 8.98 6.91
N LEU A 43 1.19 7.71 6.58
CA LEU A 43 0.76 7.09 5.34
C LEU A 43 -0.77 7.06 5.22
N GLU A 44 -1.50 6.66 6.27
CA GLU A 44 -2.97 6.66 6.29
C GLU A 44 -3.55 8.05 5.97
N ARG A 45 -3.00 9.10 6.59
CA ARG A 45 -3.45 10.47 6.36
C ARG A 45 -3.18 10.96 4.94
N LEU A 46 -2.01 10.64 4.38
CA LEU A 46 -1.67 11.03 3.02
C LEU A 46 -2.45 10.20 1.99
N ALA A 47 -2.63 8.90 2.23
CA ALA A 47 -3.42 8.02 1.37
C ALA A 47 -4.87 8.51 1.22
N LEU A 48 -5.48 9.03 2.30
CA LEU A 48 -6.83 9.63 2.22
C LEU A 48 -6.91 10.76 1.19
N LYS A 49 -5.85 11.56 1.07
CA LYS A 49 -5.79 12.68 0.14
C LYS A 49 -5.39 12.22 -1.27
N GLU A 50 -4.34 11.41 -1.38
CA GLU A 50 -3.73 11.03 -2.66
C GLU A 50 -4.54 9.96 -3.39
N LEU A 51 -5.31 9.14 -2.68
CA LEU A 51 -6.12 8.05 -3.24
C LEU A 51 -7.63 8.33 -3.17
N SER A 52 -8.05 9.58 -2.99
CA SER A 52 -9.47 9.95 -2.88
C SER A 52 -10.26 9.54 -4.13
N SER A 53 -9.62 9.55 -5.31
CA SER A 53 -10.22 9.12 -6.57
C SER A 53 -10.68 7.65 -6.55
N HIS A 54 -9.99 6.78 -5.82
CA HIS A 54 -10.37 5.37 -5.66
C HIS A 54 -11.62 5.18 -4.78
N LEU A 55 -12.09 6.24 -4.14
CA LEU A 55 -13.14 6.20 -3.13
C LEU A 55 -14.34 7.10 -3.46
N GLU A 56 -14.36 7.73 -4.65
CA GLU A 56 -15.39 8.72 -5.04
C GLU A 56 -16.83 8.17 -4.99
N SER A 57 -17.01 6.88 -5.34
CA SER A 57 -18.32 6.22 -5.32
C SER A 57 -18.72 5.71 -3.92
N ILE A 58 -17.84 5.84 -2.92
CA ILE A 58 -18.01 5.30 -1.58
C ILE A 58 -18.30 6.46 -0.61
N PRO A 59 -19.27 6.31 0.32
CA PRO A 59 -19.51 7.32 1.34
C PRO A 59 -18.26 7.61 2.19
N GLU A 60 -17.94 8.90 2.35
CA GLU A 60 -16.71 9.39 3.03
C GLU A 60 -16.46 8.78 4.41
N LYS A 61 -17.53 8.53 5.17
CA LYS A 61 -17.47 7.91 6.51
C LYS A 61 -16.77 6.54 6.53
N TYR A 62 -16.60 5.89 5.38
CA TYR A 62 -15.94 4.59 5.26
C TYR A 62 -14.50 4.67 4.76
N HIS A 63 -14.08 5.80 4.17
CA HIS A 63 -12.79 5.94 3.48
C HIS A 63 -11.60 5.54 4.35
N GLN A 64 -11.53 6.10 5.57
CA GLN A 64 -10.43 5.82 6.49
C GLN A 64 -10.38 4.33 6.87
N ARG A 65 -11.53 3.68 7.06
CA ARG A 65 -11.60 2.26 7.42
C ARG A 65 -11.14 1.36 6.27
N ILE A 66 -11.45 1.73 5.03
CA ILE A 66 -10.99 1.01 3.83
C ILE A 66 -9.48 1.14 3.69
N ILE A 67 -8.93 2.35 3.79
CA ILE A 67 -7.47 2.57 3.71
C ILE A 67 -6.74 1.83 4.83
N ALA A 68 -7.22 1.93 6.07
CA ALA A 68 -6.62 1.21 7.20
C ALA A 68 -6.66 -0.31 6.98
N THR A 69 -7.72 -0.83 6.36
CA THR A 69 -7.83 -2.26 6.02
C THR A 69 -6.82 -2.65 4.95
N ALA A 70 -6.69 -1.86 3.88
CA ALA A 70 -5.71 -2.09 2.82
C ALA A 70 -4.27 -2.09 3.36
N LEU A 71 -3.92 -1.11 4.19
CA LEU A 71 -2.61 -1.06 4.82
C LEU A 71 -2.36 -2.22 5.79
N THR A 72 -3.39 -2.67 6.49
CA THR A 72 -3.30 -3.85 7.36
C THR A 72 -3.07 -5.11 6.53
N GLU A 73 -3.77 -5.26 5.41
CA GLU A 73 -3.62 -6.42 4.54
C GLU A 73 -2.22 -6.51 3.92
N LEU A 74 -1.62 -5.36 3.57
CA LEU A 74 -0.25 -5.28 3.06
C LEU A 74 0.82 -5.84 4.01
N THR A 75 0.54 -5.95 5.32
CA THR A 75 1.49 -6.53 6.29
C THR A 75 1.46 -8.05 6.32
N TYR A 76 0.50 -8.68 5.65
CA TYR A 76 0.37 -10.14 5.62
C TYR A 76 1.09 -10.72 4.40
N PRO A 77 1.76 -11.88 4.54
CA PRO A 77 2.35 -12.56 3.40
C PRO A 77 1.25 -12.99 2.42
N CYS A 78 1.49 -12.77 1.12
CA CYS A 78 0.58 -13.30 0.11
C CYS A 78 0.58 -14.85 0.16
N PRO A 79 -0.59 -15.50 0.24
CA PRO A 79 -0.70 -16.94 0.43
C PRO A 79 -0.16 -17.77 -0.73
N SER A 80 0.07 -17.17 -1.90
CA SER A 80 0.68 -17.84 -3.05
C SER A 80 1.58 -16.91 -3.85
N ASN A 81 2.34 -17.50 -4.80
CA ASN A 81 3.09 -16.73 -5.80
C ASN A 81 2.18 -16.19 -6.93
N ASP A 82 0.85 -16.34 -6.83
CA ASP A 82 -0.10 -15.79 -7.81
C ASP A 82 -0.29 -14.29 -7.54
N PRO A 83 0.07 -13.42 -8.50
CA PRO A 83 -0.10 -11.97 -8.33
C PRO A 83 -1.56 -11.53 -8.20
N ASN A 84 -2.54 -12.38 -8.53
CA ASN A 84 -3.97 -12.07 -8.38
C ASN A 84 -4.56 -12.52 -7.04
N GLN A 85 -3.76 -13.18 -6.20
CA GLN A 85 -4.19 -13.55 -4.86
C GLN A 85 -3.78 -12.47 -3.87
N TYR A 86 -4.72 -12.18 -2.98
CA TYR A 86 -4.51 -11.24 -1.89
C TYR A 86 -4.57 -12.00 -0.55
N PRO A 87 -3.90 -11.49 0.50
CA PRO A 87 -3.93 -12.12 1.81
C PRO A 87 -5.33 -12.27 2.40
N PHE A 88 -6.20 -11.28 2.20
CA PHE A 88 -7.56 -11.32 2.74
C PHE A 88 -8.60 -11.66 1.67
N SER A 89 -9.52 -12.54 2.03
CA SER A 89 -10.81 -12.68 1.37
C SER A 89 -11.67 -11.43 1.58
N GLU A 90 -12.69 -11.24 0.74
CA GLU A 90 -13.68 -10.17 0.91
C GLU A 90 -14.29 -10.16 2.32
N ARG A 91 -14.56 -11.36 2.89
CA ARG A 91 -15.10 -11.51 4.23
C ARG A 91 -14.13 -10.99 5.28
N GLU A 92 -12.85 -11.30 5.15
CA GLU A 92 -11.81 -10.85 6.08
C GLU A 92 -11.62 -9.34 6.00
N ARG A 93 -11.65 -8.73 4.80
CA ARG A 93 -11.61 -7.27 4.65
C ARG A 93 -12.81 -6.57 5.30
N ALA A 94 -14.02 -7.08 5.08
CA ALA A 94 -15.21 -6.54 5.73
C ALA A 94 -15.11 -6.66 7.27
N THR A 95 -14.58 -7.78 7.76
CA THR A 95 -14.39 -8.00 9.20
C THR A 95 -13.31 -7.08 9.78
N CYS A 96 -12.17 -6.96 9.12
CA CYS A 96 -11.05 -6.10 9.51
C CYS A 96 -11.43 -4.62 9.52
N SER A 97 -12.18 -4.16 8.52
CA SER A 97 -12.71 -2.80 8.49
C SER A 97 -13.77 -2.55 9.57
N GLY A 98 -14.42 -3.60 10.09
CA GLY A 98 -15.58 -3.52 10.98
C GLY A 98 -16.82 -2.94 10.29
N ILE A 99 -16.93 -3.10 8.97
CA ILE A 99 -18.09 -2.72 8.16
C ILE A 99 -18.90 -3.97 7.86
N SER A 100 -20.24 -3.88 7.91
CA SER A 100 -21.09 -5.03 7.60
C SER A 100 -20.82 -5.55 6.19
N ARG A 101 -20.85 -6.88 6.01
CA ARG A 101 -20.62 -7.49 4.68
C ARG A 101 -21.61 -7.02 3.62
N GLN A 102 -22.86 -6.76 4.02
CA GLN A 102 -23.87 -6.24 3.11
C GLN A 102 -23.46 -4.85 2.61
N THR A 103 -23.13 -3.94 3.52
CA THR A 103 -22.65 -2.59 3.21
C THR A 103 -21.39 -2.63 2.35
N TRP A 104 -20.44 -3.51 2.68
CA TRP A 104 -19.18 -3.70 1.95
C TRP A 104 -19.42 -4.01 0.47
N ARG A 105 -20.36 -4.92 0.18
CA ARG A 105 -20.76 -5.31 -1.18
C ARG A 105 -21.53 -4.21 -1.89
N THR A 106 -22.51 -3.61 -1.22
CA THR A 106 -23.37 -2.58 -1.81
C THR A 106 -22.57 -1.39 -2.35
N HIS A 107 -21.47 -1.02 -1.70
CA HIS A 107 -20.64 0.11 -2.11
C HIS A 107 -19.37 -0.29 -2.87
N GLY A 108 -19.19 -1.56 -3.28
CA GLY A 108 -18.00 -1.98 -4.02
C GLY A 108 -16.68 -1.80 -3.25
N MET A 109 -16.73 -1.83 -1.92
CA MET A 109 -15.57 -1.51 -1.07
C MET A 109 -14.42 -2.52 -1.20
N ASN A 110 -14.74 -3.75 -1.61
CA ASN A 110 -13.74 -4.78 -1.86
C ASN A 110 -12.79 -4.39 -2.97
N ASP A 111 -13.33 -3.86 -4.06
CA ASP A 111 -12.55 -3.55 -5.25
C ASP A 111 -11.75 -2.26 -5.01
N ALA A 112 -12.35 -1.25 -4.37
CA ALA A 112 -11.61 -0.08 -3.92
C ALA A 112 -10.44 -0.42 -2.97
N CYS A 113 -10.64 -1.38 -2.06
CA CYS A 113 -9.57 -1.85 -1.17
C CYS A 113 -8.43 -2.51 -1.94
N LYS A 114 -8.75 -3.34 -2.94
CA LYS A 114 -7.75 -3.97 -3.81
C LYS A 114 -7.01 -2.95 -4.66
N ASP A 115 -7.73 -2.00 -5.26
CA ASP A 115 -7.12 -0.94 -6.07
C ASP A 115 -6.13 -0.12 -5.25
N ILE A 116 -6.45 0.21 -3.99
CA ILE A 116 -5.52 0.88 -3.07
C ILE A 116 -4.27 0.03 -2.81
N ILE A 117 -4.44 -1.26 -2.53
CA ILE A 117 -3.32 -2.20 -2.33
C ILE A 117 -2.41 -2.20 -3.56
N ASP A 118 -2.99 -2.41 -4.74
CA ASP A 118 -2.25 -2.50 -6.00
C ASP A 118 -1.54 -1.19 -6.33
N HIS A 119 -2.17 -0.05 -6.07
CA HIS A 119 -1.58 1.27 -6.28
C HIS A 119 -0.36 1.48 -5.37
N ILE A 120 -0.48 1.16 -4.07
CA ILE A 120 0.64 1.29 -3.12
C ILE A 120 1.80 0.39 -3.53
N ILE A 121 1.52 -0.86 -3.91
CA ILE A 121 2.52 -1.81 -4.40
C ILE A 121 3.21 -1.27 -5.67
N ALA A 122 2.44 -0.77 -6.63
CA ALA A 122 2.96 -0.21 -7.88
C ALA A 122 3.88 1.00 -7.62
N ILE A 123 3.48 1.91 -6.72
CA ILE A 123 4.31 3.05 -6.31
C ILE A 123 5.62 2.55 -5.68
N ALA A 124 5.55 1.61 -4.74
CA ALA A 124 6.73 1.07 -4.09
C ALA A 124 7.72 0.44 -5.08
N TYR A 125 7.23 -0.33 -6.06
CA TYR A 125 8.07 -0.89 -7.11
C TYR A 125 8.64 0.19 -8.06
N SER A 126 7.85 1.20 -8.43
CA SER A 126 8.32 2.32 -9.24
C SER A 126 9.45 3.08 -8.54
N VAL A 127 9.30 3.35 -7.24
CA VAL A 127 10.37 3.95 -6.42
C VAL A 127 11.60 3.06 -6.37
N ARG A 128 11.44 1.75 -6.15
CA ARG A 128 12.56 0.80 -6.17
C ARG A 128 13.34 0.84 -7.48
N ILE A 129 12.65 0.92 -8.62
CA ILE A 129 13.27 1.00 -9.95
C ILE A 129 14.05 2.32 -10.08
N LYS A 130 13.45 3.44 -9.69
CA LYS A 130 14.12 4.76 -9.71
C LYS A 130 15.35 4.80 -8.81
N VAL A 131 15.26 4.28 -7.59
CA VAL A 131 16.39 4.20 -6.64
C VAL A 131 17.51 3.34 -7.23
N LYS A 132 17.18 2.18 -7.82
CA LYS A 132 18.18 1.34 -8.49
C LYS A 132 18.87 2.06 -9.64
N SER A 133 18.15 2.84 -10.44
CA SER A 133 18.73 3.58 -11.57
C SER A 133 19.65 4.73 -11.17
N GLN A 134 19.76 5.06 -9.87
CA GLN A 134 20.72 6.06 -9.37
C GLN A 134 22.00 5.40 -8.83
N ILE A 135 21.99 4.08 -8.62
CA ILE A 135 23.10 3.31 -8.03
C ILE A 135 23.98 2.70 -9.14
N PHE A 136 23.43 2.57 -10.34
CA PHE A 136 24.09 2.06 -11.55
C PHE A 136 24.06 3.13 -12.64
#